data_AF-A0A9D7AIV6-F1
#
_entry.id   AF-A0A9D7AIV6-F1
#
_cell.length_a   1.000
_cell.length_b   1.000
_cell.length_c   1.000
_cell.angle_alpha   90.00
_cell.angle_beta   90.00
_cell.angle_gamma   90.00
#
_symmetry.space_group_name_H-M   'P 1'
#
loop_
_entity.id
_entity.type
_entity.pdbx_description
1 polymer ?
#
loop_
_entity_poly.entity_id
_entity_poly.type
_entity_poly.pdbx_seq_one_letter_code
_entity_poly.pdbx_strand_id
1 'polypeptide(L)'
;MSSSKKLHVQDVKDLLPFMTPFPSAEQVFAGDIKTHRRHLLPLLTLDLAAINPEWSGKIHFISPKEPYEGMIGGRTTEYHDYYNRENWLAFRLENDRYTFLGDFRYFYLEGREDSDLAEYYEDGEQGLEKAKAFYLQHGMLNPWDQTDNPQAWVDDIGSEPGVGNWCDGFPLEYEPGSDGYDNAYPLTQDGRRFHLIGWVTSYSYCDTGADAILLFYDPVEKIALFTFDWT
;
A
#
# COMPACT_ATOMS: atom_id res chain seq x y z
N MET A 1 -16.89 22.72 20.11
CA MET A 1 -16.55 21.83 18.99
C MET A 1 -15.73 20.70 19.58
N SER A 2 -16.32 19.51 19.72
CA SER A 2 -15.57 18.35 20.20
C SER A 2 -14.56 18.00 19.13
N SER A 3 -13.27 18.25 19.38
CA SER A 3 -12.20 17.72 18.55
C SER A 3 -12.36 16.20 18.57
N SER A 4 -12.87 15.61 17.50
CA SER A 4 -12.91 14.17 17.38
C SER A 4 -11.46 13.70 17.43
N LYS A 5 -11.11 12.87 18.42
CA LYS A 5 -9.75 12.35 18.55
C LYS A 5 -9.43 11.62 17.24
N LYS A 6 -8.41 12.08 16.51
CA LYS A 6 -7.92 11.37 15.31
C LYS A 6 -7.59 9.94 15.70
N LEU A 7 -7.99 8.98 14.88
CA LEU A 7 -7.66 7.57 15.07
C LEU A 7 -6.13 7.44 15.07
N HIS A 8 -5.59 6.79 16.09
CA HIS A 8 -4.18 6.44 16.17
C HIS A 8 -4.09 5.02 16.72
N VAL A 9 -3.59 4.09 15.92
CA VAL A 9 -3.40 2.67 16.30
C VAL A 9 -2.10 2.15 15.72
N GLN A 10 -1.43 1.27 16.45
CA GLN A 10 -0.14 0.66 16.08
C GLN A 10 -0.13 -0.82 16.45
N ASP A 11 0.64 -1.63 15.73
CA ASP A 11 0.79 -3.09 15.94
C ASP A 11 -0.56 -3.81 16.13
N VAL A 12 -1.49 -3.57 15.20
CA VAL A 12 -2.88 -4.02 15.31
C VAL A 12 -3.00 -5.48 14.90
N LYS A 13 -3.02 -6.40 15.87
CA LYS A 13 -3.10 -7.85 15.62
C LYS A 13 -4.52 -8.41 15.53
N ASP A 14 -5.50 -7.67 16.04
CA ASP A 14 -6.92 -8.00 15.94
C ASP A 14 -7.59 -7.19 14.84
N LEU A 15 -8.47 -7.81 14.05
CA LEU A 15 -9.26 -7.07 13.05
C LEU A 15 -10.23 -6.11 13.73
N LEU A 16 -10.05 -4.82 13.44
CA LEU A 16 -10.94 -3.77 13.92
C LEU A 16 -12.20 -3.66 13.04
N PRO A 17 -13.32 -3.12 13.54
CA PRO A 17 -14.60 -3.09 12.81
C PRO A 17 -14.57 -2.37 11.46
N PHE A 18 -13.60 -1.48 11.23
CA PHE A 18 -13.43 -0.74 9.98
C PHE A 18 -12.48 -1.43 8.99
N MET A 19 -11.99 -2.63 9.31
CA MET A 19 -11.06 -3.40 8.51
C MET A 19 -11.77 -4.57 7.81
N THR A 20 -11.41 -4.83 6.55
CA THR A 20 -11.81 -6.05 5.83
C THR A 20 -10.56 -6.71 5.27
N PRO A 21 -10.17 -7.90 5.78
CA PRO A 21 -8.97 -8.60 5.34
C PRO A 21 -9.17 -9.20 3.94
N PHE A 22 -8.08 -9.29 3.18
CA PHE A 22 -8.00 -10.04 1.94
C PHE A 22 -9.15 -9.79 0.95
N PRO A 23 -9.42 -8.52 0.58
CA PRO A 23 -10.44 -8.22 -0.41
C PRO A 23 -10.11 -8.91 -1.75
N SER A 24 -11.14 -9.30 -2.50
CA SER A 24 -10.97 -9.79 -3.87
C SER A 24 -10.47 -8.69 -4.79
N ALA A 25 -9.80 -9.05 -5.87
CA ALA A 25 -9.34 -8.09 -6.87
C ALA A 25 -10.49 -7.28 -7.49
N GLU A 26 -11.67 -7.90 -7.62
CA GLU A 26 -12.90 -7.28 -8.12
C GLU A 26 -13.46 -6.20 -7.18
N GLN A 27 -13.18 -6.35 -5.88
CA GLN A 27 -13.53 -5.35 -4.86
C GLN A 27 -12.51 -4.20 -4.79
N VAL A 28 -11.27 -4.41 -5.25
CA VAL A 28 -10.20 -3.41 -5.16
C VAL A 28 -9.98 -2.68 -6.47
N PHE A 29 -10.06 -3.35 -7.62
CA PHE A 29 -9.66 -2.79 -8.91
C PHE A 29 -10.85 -2.60 -9.86
N ALA A 30 -10.79 -1.52 -10.63
CA ALA A 30 -11.68 -1.24 -11.74
C ALA A 30 -10.95 -1.41 -13.08
N GLY A 31 -11.71 -1.53 -14.17
CA GLY A 31 -11.14 -1.68 -15.52
C GLY A 31 -10.56 -3.08 -15.76
N ASP A 32 -9.30 -3.15 -16.21
CA ASP A 32 -8.61 -4.41 -16.52
C ASP A 32 -8.13 -5.12 -15.26
N ILE A 33 -9.06 -5.78 -14.58
CA ILE A 33 -8.80 -6.54 -13.34
C ILE A 33 -7.73 -7.62 -13.59
N LYS A 34 -7.65 -8.21 -14.79
CA LYS A 34 -6.68 -9.26 -15.09
C LYS A 34 -5.25 -8.71 -15.02
N THR A 35 -5.01 -7.55 -15.62
CA THR A 35 -3.68 -6.93 -15.60
C THR A 35 -3.32 -6.40 -14.21
N HIS A 36 -4.28 -5.83 -13.47
CA HIS A 36 -4.04 -5.49 -12.04
C HIS A 36 -3.63 -6.72 -11.23
N ARG A 37 -4.37 -7.83 -11.33
CA ARG A 37 -4.05 -9.09 -10.63
C ARG A 37 -2.71 -9.67 -11.04
N ARG A 38 -2.24 -9.41 -12.26
CA ARG A 38 -0.91 -9.87 -12.69
C ARG A 38 0.17 -9.26 -11.81
N HIS A 39 0.06 -7.97 -11.47
CA HIS A 39 1.14 -7.21 -10.80
C HIS A 39 0.91 -6.88 -9.33
N LEU A 40 -0.32 -6.95 -8.85
CA LEU A 40 -0.71 -6.41 -7.54
C LEU A 40 -1.49 -7.44 -6.71
N LEU A 41 -1.20 -7.46 -5.42
CA LEU A 41 -1.81 -8.29 -4.40
C LEU A 41 -2.69 -7.43 -3.47
N PRO A 42 -4.02 -7.59 -3.48
CA PRO A 42 -4.89 -6.95 -2.50
C PRO A 42 -4.68 -7.51 -1.09
N LEU A 43 -4.39 -6.64 -0.11
CA LEU A 43 -4.04 -7.06 1.25
C LEU A 43 -5.16 -6.82 2.27
N LEU A 44 -5.58 -5.55 2.38
CA LEU A 44 -6.48 -5.09 3.45
C LEU A 44 -7.31 -3.91 2.94
N THR A 45 -8.58 -3.84 3.34
CA THR A 45 -9.44 -2.68 3.09
C THR A 45 -9.74 -1.96 4.40
N LEU A 46 -9.72 -0.63 4.38
CA LEU A 46 -10.11 0.25 5.47
C LEU A 46 -11.33 1.11 5.08
N ASP A 47 -12.22 1.37 6.04
CA ASP A 47 -13.22 2.44 5.93
C ASP A 47 -12.56 3.80 6.18
N LEU A 48 -12.63 4.70 5.19
CA LEU A 48 -12.02 6.03 5.28
C LEU A 48 -12.63 6.87 6.41
N ALA A 49 -13.91 6.68 6.73
CA ALA A 49 -14.61 7.44 7.77
C ALA A 49 -14.05 7.13 9.17
N ALA A 50 -13.42 5.98 9.37
CA ALA A 50 -12.75 5.63 10.62
C ALA A 50 -11.46 6.44 10.84
N ILE A 51 -10.79 6.83 9.75
CA ILE A 51 -9.54 7.60 9.77
C ILE A 51 -9.85 9.10 9.88
N ASN A 52 -10.76 9.57 9.03
CA ASN A 52 -11.26 10.93 9.06
C ASN A 52 -12.78 10.92 8.81
N PRO A 53 -13.62 11.40 9.75
CA PRO A 53 -15.07 11.34 9.62
C PRO A 53 -15.65 12.20 8.48
N GLU A 54 -14.84 13.10 7.89
CA GLU A 54 -15.24 13.87 6.71
C GLU A 54 -15.02 13.09 5.40
N TRP A 55 -14.28 11.98 5.44
CA TRP A 55 -14.08 11.10 4.30
C TRP A 55 -15.14 10.00 4.26
N SER A 56 -15.32 9.42 3.08
CA SER A 56 -16.32 8.37 2.86
C SER A 56 -15.81 7.36 1.84
N GLY A 57 -16.32 6.14 1.94
CA GLY A 57 -15.91 5.03 1.09
C GLY A 57 -14.77 4.23 1.69
N LYS A 58 -14.15 3.43 0.85
CA LYS A 58 -13.11 2.48 1.25
C LYS A 58 -11.80 2.78 0.54
N ILE A 59 -10.71 2.41 1.20
CA ILE A 59 -9.37 2.46 0.65
C ILE A 59 -8.65 1.15 0.94
N HIS A 60 -7.70 0.75 0.09
CA HIS A 60 -7.10 -0.58 0.14
C HIS A 60 -5.58 -0.50 0.20
N PHE A 61 -4.97 -1.28 1.09
CA PHE A 61 -3.56 -1.64 0.96
C PHE A 61 -3.40 -2.71 -0.11
N ILE A 62 -2.41 -2.50 -0.97
CA ILE A 62 -2.00 -3.44 -2.01
C ILE A 62 -0.49 -3.58 -1.94
N SER A 63 0.03 -4.77 -2.24
CA SER A 63 1.46 -4.99 -2.44
C SER A 63 1.73 -5.23 -3.92
N PRO A 64 2.72 -4.54 -4.54
CA PRO A 64 3.22 -4.99 -5.82
C PRO A 64 4.01 -6.29 -5.67
N LYS A 65 3.96 -7.13 -6.71
CA LYS A 65 4.74 -8.38 -6.76
C LYS A 65 6.19 -8.18 -7.22
N GLU A 66 6.56 -6.95 -7.55
CA GLU A 66 7.92 -6.53 -7.84
C GLU A 66 8.28 -5.34 -6.96
N PRO A 67 9.58 -5.08 -6.73
CA PRO A 67 10.76 -5.73 -7.32
C PRO A 67 11.15 -7.04 -6.64
N TYR A 68 11.87 -7.90 -7.36
CA TYR A 68 12.70 -8.94 -6.73
C TYR A 68 14.04 -8.35 -6.22
N GLU A 69 14.62 -7.42 -6.97
CA GLU A 69 15.83 -6.66 -6.62
C GLU A 69 15.65 -5.18 -7.00
N GLY A 70 16.09 -4.28 -6.14
CA GLY A 70 16.04 -2.83 -6.35
C GLY A 70 14.71 -2.22 -5.90
N MET A 71 14.24 -1.20 -6.63
CA MET A 71 12.96 -0.53 -6.38
C MET A 71 12.00 -0.75 -7.55
N ILE A 72 10.70 -0.88 -7.25
CA ILE A 72 9.67 -0.94 -8.28
C ILE A 72 9.76 0.29 -9.19
N GLY A 73 9.56 0.11 -10.50
CA GLY A 73 9.65 1.21 -11.46
C GLY A 73 11.08 1.65 -11.80
N GLY A 74 12.13 1.16 -11.12
CA GLY A 74 13.50 1.63 -11.35
C GLY A 74 14.11 1.21 -12.69
N ARG A 75 13.51 0.22 -13.36
CA ARG A 75 13.95 -0.31 -14.67
C ARG A 75 13.03 0.10 -15.83
N THR A 76 12.11 1.03 -15.58
CA THR A 76 11.00 1.38 -16.49
C THR A 76 10.76 2.90 -16.55
N THR A 77 11.82 3.70 -16.42
CA THR A 77 11.78 5.18 -16.42
C THR A 77 11.05 5.77 -17.63
N GLU A 78 11.08 5.10 -18.78
CA GLU A 78 10.38 5.53 -19.98
C GLU A 78 8.84 5.54 -19.86
N TYR A 79 8.29 4.88 -18.84
CA TYR A 79 6.86 4.81 -18.54
C TYR A 79 6.45 5.64 -17.31
N HIS A 80 7.38 6.43 -16.76
CA HIS A 80 7.10 7.30 -15.62
C HIS A 80 6.25 8.50 -16.02
N ASP A 81 5.44 8.96 -15.07
CA ASP A 81 4.69 10.20 -15.17
C ASP A 81 4.83 11.00 -13.85
N TYR A 82 3.95 11.99 -13.61
CA TYR A 82 4.03 12.76 -12.38
C TYR A 82 3.86 11.89 -11.14
N TYR A 83 2.89 10.97 -11.15
CA TYR A 83 2.45 10.17 -10.01
C TYR A 83 3.11 8.78 -9.95
N ASN A 84 3.60 8.26 -11.06
CA ASN A 84 4.21 6.93 -11.16
C ASN A 84 5.69 7.07 -11.51
N ARG A 85 6.55 6.75 -10.55
CA ARG A 85 8.02 6.91 -10.63
C ARG A 85 8.70 5.72 -9.97
N GLU A 86 10.03 5.69 -9.96
CA GLU A 86 10.75 4.70 -9.16
C GLU A 86 10.28 4.77 -7.70
N ASN A 87 9.85 3.64 -7.15
CA ASN A 87 9.30 3.50 -5.80
C ASN A 87 7.95 4.21 -5.52
N TRP A 88 7.29 4.79 -6.54
CA TRP A 88 6.02 5.50 -6.41
C TRP A 88 4.99 5.03 -7.44
N LEU A 89 3.78 4.71 -7.00
CA LEU A 89 2.67 4.41 -7.90
C LEU A 89 1.34 4.93 -7.36
N ALA A 90 0.43 5.32 -8.25
CA ALA A 90 -0.82 5.96 -7.86
C ALA A 90 -2.05 5.40 -8.59
N PHE A 91 -3.17 5.48 -7.88
CA PHE A 91 -4.47 5.04 -8.35
C PHE A 91 -5.51 6.12 -8.10
N ARG A 92 -6.43 6.27 -9.05
CA ARG A 92 -7.67 6.99 -8.82
C ARG A 92 -8.65 6.09 -8.08
N LEU A 93 -9.21 6.58 -6.98
CA LEU A 93 -10.19 5.90 -6.15
C LEU A 93 -11.61 6.38 -6.49
N GLU A 94 -12.38 5.53 -7.15
CA GLU A 94 -13.76 5.80 -7.55
C GLU A 94 -14.65 4.60 -7.25
N ASN A 95 -15.77 4.85 -6.56
CA ASN A 95 -16.70 3.80 -6.13
C ASN A 95 -15.99 2.67 -5.38
N ASP A 96 -15.13 3.05 -4.42
CA ASP A 96 -14.35 2.12 -3.59
C ASP A 96 -13.43 1.20 -4.41
N ARG A 97 -13.00 1.61 -5.61
CA ARG A 97 -12.09 0.84 -6.44
C ARG A 97 -11.02 1.71 -7.09
N TYR A 98 -9.85 1.11 -7.26
CA TYR A 98 -8.67 1.68 -7.87
C TYR A 98 -8.67 1.50 -9.38
N THR A 99 -8.44 2.60 -10.08
CA THR A 99 -8.00 2.62 -11.47
C THR A 99 -6.56 3.11 -11.49
N PHE A 100 -5.64 2.30 -12.01
CA PHE A 100 -4.23 2.70 -12.12
C PHE A 100 -4.09 3.97 -12.97
N LEU A 101 -3.34 4.96 -12.47
CA LEU A 101 -3.14 6.22 -13.18
C LEU A 101 -2.03 6.15 -14.23
N GLY A 102 -1.13 5.17 -14.10
CA GLY A 102 0.03 5.01 -14.97
C GLY A 102 -0.20 4.06 -16.15
N ASP A 103 0.88 3.84 -16.88
CA ASP A 103 0.98 2.81 -17.92
C ASP A 103 1.40 1.48 -17.29
N PHE A 104 0.71 0.36 -17.55
CA PHE A 104 1.08 -0.93 -16.97
C PHE A 104 2.50 -1.39 -17.32
N ARG A 105 3.11 -0.85 -18.38
CA ARG A 105 4.53 -1.06 -18.70
C ARG A 105 5.49 -0.44 -17.66
N TYR A 106 4.96 0.33 -16.71
CA TYR A 106 5.62 0.67 -15.45
C TYR A 106 6.11 -0.58 -14.71
N PHE A 107 5.31 -1.65 -14.68
CA PHE A 107 5.73 -2.91 -14.09
C PHE A 107 6.69 -3.62 -15.05
N TYR A 108 7.89 -3.96 -14.57
CA TYR A 108 8.94 -4.50 -15.43
C TYR A 108 8.52 -5.79 -16.14
N LEU A 109 7.79 -6.67 -15.46
CA LEU A 109 7.32 -7.93 -16.05
C LEU A 109 6.20 -7.74 -17.09
N GLU A 110 5.69 -6.52 -17.28
CA GLU A 110 4.69 -6.24 -18.31
C GLU A 110 5.35 -6.10 -19.69
N GLY A 111 5.05 -7.06 -20.57
CA GLY A 111 5.62 -7.13 -21.91
C GLY A 111 7.07 -7.61 -21.98
N ARG A 112 7.61 -8.18 -20.89
CA ARG A 112 8.97 -8.75 -20.82
C ARG A 112 8.94 -10.18 -20.28
N GLU A 113 9.97 -10.94 -20.64
CA GLU A 113 10.22 -12.28 -20.09
C GLU A 113 11.39 -12.21 -19.10
N ASP A 114 11.13 -12.62 -17.86
CA ASP A 114 12.11 -12.72 -16.79
C ASP A 114 11.64 -13.86 -15.86
N SER A 115 12.32 -15.00 -15.92
CA SER A 115 11.87 -16.22 -15.22
C SER A 115 11.96 -16.07 -13.71
N ASP A 116 13.01 -15.42 -13.22
CA ASP A 116 13.29 -15.29 -11.80
C ASP A 116 12.28 -14.32 -11.17
N LEU A 117 11.97 -13.23 -11.87
CA LEU A 117 10.90 -12.32 -11.43
C LEU A 117 9.51 -12.97 -11.53
N ALA A 118 9.26 -13.80 -12.55
CA ALA A 118 8.00 -14.53 -12.66
C ALA A 118 7.82 -15.56 -11.51
N GLU A 119 8.89 -16.26 -11.11
CA GLU A 119 8.90 -17.14 -9.94
C GLU A 119 8.62 -16.34 -8.66
N TYR A 120 9.26 -15.17 -8.49
CA TYR A 120 9.00 -14.28 -7.35
C TYR A 120 7.54 -13.79 -7.28
N TYR A 121 6.90 -13.53 -8.43
CA TYR A 121 5.47 -13.23 -8.49
C TYR A 121 4.59 -14.39 -8.00
N GLU A 122 4.97 -15.63 -8.36
CA GLU A 122 4.28 -16.84 -7.91
C GLU A 122 4.47 -17.06 -6.41
N ASP A 123 5.66 -16.80 -5.88
CA ASP A 123 5.94 -16.89 -4.44
C ASP A 123 5.08 -15.93 -3.63
N GLY A 124 4.96 -14.67 -4.05
CA GLY A 124 4.09 -13.69 -3.39
C GLY A 124 2.60 -14.08 -3.41
N GLU A 125 2.10 -14.62 -4.53
CA GLU A 125 0.73 -15.15 -4.60
C GLU A 125 0.53 -16.35 -3.66
N GLN A 126 1.48 -17.28 -3.62
CA GLN A 126 1.42 -18.42 -2.72
C GLN A 126 1.48 -18.00 -1.24
N GLY A 127 2.33 -17.03 -0.91
CA GLY A 127 2.41 -16.43 0.42
C GLY A 127 1.08 -15.81 0.85
N LEU A 128 0.44 -15.05 -0.05
CA LEU A 128 -0.88 -14.45 0.23
C LEU A 128 -1.96 -15.52 0.46
N GLU A 129 -1.97 -16.59 -0.33
CA GLU A 129 -2.92 -17.70 -0.14
C GLU A 129 -2.67 -18.47 1.17
N LYS A 130 -1.41 -18.65 1.59
CA LYS A 130 -1.07 -19.21 2.91
C LYS A 130 -1.59 -18.33 4.05
N ALA A 131 -1.36 -17.01 3.98
CA ALA A 131 -1.86 -16.08 4.98
C ALA A 131 -3.40 -16.07 5.08
N LYS A 132 -4.09 -16.10 3.93
CA LYS A 132 -5.56 -16.24 3.86
C LYS A 132 -6.03 -17.54 4.52
N ALA A 133 -5.43 -18.67 4.19
CA ALA A 133 -5.79 -19.96 4.77
C ALA A 133 -5.56 -19.98 6.29
N PHE A 134 -4.42 -19.45 6.74
CA PHE A 134 -4.10 -19.32 8.16
C PHE A 134 -5.12 -18.45 8.90
N TYR A 135 -5.50 -17.31 8.32
CA TYR A 135 -6.56 -16.46 8.86
C TYR A 135 -7.91 -17.18 8.97
N LEU A 136 -8.33 -17.92 7.93
CA LEU A 136 -9.58 -18.68 7.98
C LEU A 136 -9.60 -19.74 9.09
N GLN A 137 -8.43 -20.29 9.42
CA GLN A 137 -8.28 -21.32 10.45
C GLN A 137 -8.13 -20.74 11.87
N HIS A 138 -7.39 -19.64 12.03
CA HIS A 138 -6.94 -19.14 13.33
C HIS A 138 -7.46 -17.74 13.68
N GLY A 139 -8.02 -17.00 12.72
CA GLY A 139 -8.43 -15.61 12.89
C GLY A 139 -7.26 -14.62 12.98
N MET A 140 -6.04 -15.05 12.66
CA MET A 140 -4.80 -14.29 12.80
C MET A 140 -4.11 -14.11 11.45
N LEU A 141 -3.31 -13.05 11.30
CA LEU A 141 -2.42 -12.89 10.14
C LEU A 141 -1.08 -13.57 10.41
N ASN A 142 -0.70 -14.54 9.58
CA ASN A 142 0.65 -15.11 9.54
C ASN A 142 0.83 -15.95 8.25
N PRO A 143 1.84 -15.68 7.41
CA PRO A 143 2.08 -16.47 6.19
C PRO A 143 2.94 -17.73 6.41
N TRP A 144 3.50 -17.92 7.61
CA TRP A 144 4.45 -18.99 7.95
C TRP A 144 3.87 -20.11 8.81
N ASP A 145 2.54 -20.15 8.98
CA ASP A 145 1.84 -21.17 9.78
C ASP A 145 2.27 -21.19 11.27
N GLN A 146 2.51 -20.00 11.85
CA GLN A 146 2.94 -19.83 13.25
C GLN A 146 1.87 -19.14 14.11
N THR A 147 1.33 -19.86 15.11
CA THR A 147 0.29 -19.33 16.02
C THR A 147 0.85 -18.53 17.20
N ASP A 148 2.13 -18.70 17.53
CA ASP A 148 2.81 -18.01 18.63
C ASP A 148 3.38 -16.64 18.24
N ASN A 149 3.33 -16.31 16.94
CA ASN A 149 3.83 -15.03 16.40
C ASN A 149 2.82 -14.39 15.43
N PRO A 150 1.61 -14.01 15.89
CA PRO A 150 0.66 -13.29 15.04
C PRO A 150 1.24 -11.95 14.58
N GLN A 151 1.12 -11.70 13.27
CA GLN A 151 1.54 -10.46 12.62
C GLN A 151 0.47 -9.37 12.76
N ALA A 152 0.89 -8.12 12.64
CA ALA A 152 -0.04 -6.99 12.62
C ALA A 152 -0.78 -6.92 11.28
N TRP A 153 -2.09 -6.74 11.32
CA TRP A 153 -2.86 -6.34 10.14
C TRP A 153 -2.49 -4.92 9.71
N VAL A 154 -2.25 -4.04 10.67
CA VAL A 154 -1.75 -2.71 10.40
C VAL A 154 -0.68 -2.35 11.41
N ASP A 155 0.47 -1.92 10.91
CA ASP A 155 1.58 -1.50 11.75
C ASP A 155 1.36 -0.09 12.31
N ASP A 156 0.80 0.82 11.51
CA ASP A 156 0.41 2.16 11.95
C ASP A 156 -0.78 2.73 11.15
N ILE A 157 -1.69 3.40 11.86
CA ILE A 157 -2.63 4.39 11.32
C ILE A 157 -2.54 5.62 12.21
N GLY A 158 -2.43 6.80 11.59
CA GLY A 158 -2.61 8.09 12.26
C GLY A 158 -1.34 8.72 12.82
N SER A 159 -0.16 8.14 12.59
CA SER A 159 1.11 8.84 12.76
C SER A 159 1.36 9.83 11.62
N GLU A 160 2.33 10.73 11.83
CA GLU A 160 2.86 11.60 10.78
C GLU A 160 3.88 10.82 9.92
N PRO A 161 4.05 11.19 8.64
CA PRO A 161 4.94 10.49 7.71
C PRO A 161 6.41 10.87 7.97
N GLY A 162 7.03 10.26 8.97
CA GLY A 162 8.45 10.43 9.25
C GLY A 162 9.33 10.10 8.04
N VAL A 163 10.44 10.83 7.90
CA VAL A 163 11.39 10.58 6.80
C VAL A 163 11.95 9.16 6.80
N GLY A 164 12.07 8.58 5.62
CA GLY A 164 12.62 7.24 5.40
C GLY A 164 13.31 7.16 4.03
N ASN A 165 13.77 5.98 3.64
CA ASN A 165 14.42 5.83 2.33
C ASN A 165 13.44 5.92 1.15
N TRP A 166 12.14 5.91 1.44
CA TRP A 166 11.08 6.18 0.49
C TRP A 166 11.06 7.62 -0.03
N CYS A 167 11.77 8.56 0.61
CA CYS A 167 11.68 10.00 0.34
C CYS A 167 12.40 10.50 -0.94
N ASP A 168 12.80 9.62 -1.86
CA ASP A 168 13.48 10.01 -3.10
C ASP A 168 12.55 10.01 -4.33
N GLY A 169 12.90 10.77 -5.37
CA GLY A 169 12.25 10.70 -6.69
C GLY A 169 10.88 11.37 -6.82
N PHE A 170 10.26 11.85 -5.75
CA PHE A 170 8.91 12.49 -5.76
C PHE A 170 8.90 13.90 -5.17
N PRO A 171 7.99 14.81 -5.59
CA PRO A 171 7.84 16.11 -4.94
C PRO A 171 7.33 15.99 -3.50
N LEU A 172 8.16 16.37 -2.54
CA LEU A 172 7.87 16.31 -1.10
C LEU A 172 7.98 17.69 -0.46
N GLU A 173 7.13 17.95 0.52
CA GLU A 173 7.25 19.06 1.47
C GLU A 173 7.69 18.52 2.83
N TYR A 174 8.70 19.17 3.43
CA TYR A 174 9.28 18.74 4.70
C TYR A 174 8.87 19.68 5.83
N GLU A 175 8.53 19.10 6.99
CA GLU A 175 8.25 19.87 8.20
C GLU A 175 8.88 19.20 9.43
N PRO A 176 9.34 20.00 10.42
CA PRO A 176 9.80 19.44 11.69
C PRO A 176 8.69 18.66 12.40
N GLY A 177 8.94 17.40 12.70
CA GLY A 177 8.12 16.55 13.53
C GLY A 177 8.26 16.88 15.02
N SER A 178 7.28 16.44 15.81
CA SER A 178 7.24 16.70 17.26
C SER A 178 8.33 15.97 18.04
N ASP A 179 8.92 14.93 17.45
CA ASP A 179 10.01 14.11 18.00
C ASP A 179 11.40 14.65 17.61
N GLY A 180 11.46 15.73 16.84
CA GLY A 180 12.70 16.37 16.38
C GLY A 180 13.26 15.80 15.08
N TYR A 181 12.57 14.83 14.46
CA TYR A 181 12.86 14.36 13.10
C TYR A 181 11.91 15.02 12.11
N ASP A 182 12.32 15.17 10.85
CA ASP A 182 11.44 15.73 9.83
C ASP A 182 10.36 14.73 9.41
N ASN A 183 9.19 15.25 9.07
CA ASN A 183 8.14 14.55 8.32
C ASN A 183 8.23 14.97 6.85
N ALA A 184 7.89 14.06 5.95
CA ALA A 184 7.81 14.30 4.51
C ALA A 184 6.38 14.08 4.01
N TYR A 185 5.84 15.06 3.29
CA TYR A 185 4.49 15.00 2.74
C TYR A 185 4.55 15.01 1.21
N PRO A 186 4.12 13.93 0.52
CA PRO A 186 4.00 13.94 -0.93
C PRO A 186 3.04 15.01 -1.41
N LEU A 187 3.34 15.59 -2.58
CA LEU A 187 2.56 16.67 -3.16
C LEU A 187 1.81 16.23 -4.42
N THR A 188 0.52 16.57 -4.50
CA THR A 188 -0.26 16.52 -5.75
C THR A 188 0.38 17.43 -6.80
N GLN A 189 0.02 17.24 -8.07
CA GLN A 189 0.58 18.03 -9.17
C GLN A 189 0.32 19.55 -9.02
N ASP A 190 -0.74 19.92 -8.31
CA ASP A 190 -1.08 21.31 -7.99
C ASP A 190 -0.60 21.78 -6.60
N GLY A 191 0.20 20.96 -5.89
CA GLY A 191 0.91 21.34 -4.67
C GLY A 191 0.14 21.14 -3.35
N ARG A 192 -0.98 20.42 -3.34
CA ARG A 192 -1.63 19.98 -2.08
C ARG A 192 -0.84 18.82 -1.47
N ARG A 193 -0.86 18.71 -0.15
CA ARG A 193 -0.34 17.53 0.53
C ARG A 193 -1.27 16.34 0.37
N PHE A 194 -0.69 15.18 0.15
CA PHE A 194 -1.35 13.93 0.48
C PHE A 194 -1.38 13.70 1.99
N HIS A 195 -2.39 12.98 2.47
CA HIS A 195 -2.51 12.55 3.86
C HIS A 195 -2.03 11.12 4.03
N LEU A 196 -1.16 10.84 4.98
CA LEU A 196 -0.83 9.46 5.34
C LEU A 196 -2.09 8.77 5.91
N ILE A 197 -2.44 7.62 5.34
CA ILE A 197 -3.47 6.71 5.85
C ILE A 197 -2.86 5.80 6.91
N GLY A 198 -1.66 5.29 6.62
CA GLY A 198 -0.94 4.36 7.46
C GLY A 198 0.06 3.55 6.66
N TRP A 199 0.63 2.54 7.29
CA TRP A 199 1.50 1.58 6.61
C TRP A 199 1.33 0.16 7.13
N VAL A 200 1.67 -0.80 6.26
CA VAL A 200 1.66 -2.23 6.57
C VAL A 200 2.94 -2.89 6.05
N THR A 201 3.37 -3.94 6.71
CA THR A 201 4.51 -4.77 6.30
C THR A 201 4.09 -5.79 5.23
N SER A 202 4.74 -5.78 4.06
CA SER A 202 4.30 -6.64 2.93
C SER A 202 4.47 -8.13 3.23
N TYR A 203 5.64 -8.52 3.75
CA TYR A 203 5.95 -9.93 3.98
C TYR A 203 5.09 -10.56 5.08
N SER A 204 4.47 -9.77 5.96
CA SER A 204 3.45 -10.25 6.92
C SER A 204 2.18 -10.74 6.23
N TYR A 205 1.93 -10.33 4.98
CA TYR A 205 0.80 -10.77 4.16
C TYR A 205 1.18 -11.81 3.12
N CYS A 206 2.32 -11.67 2.47
CA CYS A 206 2.66 -12.46 1.29
C CYS A 206 4.08 -13.06 1.28
N ASP A 207 4.78 -13.10 2.43
CA ASP A 207 6.14 -13.66 2.58
C ASP A 207 7.24 -12.91 1.81
N THR A 208 6.87 -11.90 1.02
CA THR A 208 7.75 -11.11 0.18
C THR A 208 7.34 -9.62 0.15
N GLY A 209 8.19 -8.76 -0.43
CA GLY A 209 7.94 -7.34 -0.64
C GLY A 209 8.53 -6.42 0.43
N ALA A 210 8.04 -5.18 0.47
CA ALA A 210 8.58 -4.08 1.27
C ALA A 210 8.46 -4.27 2.79
N ASP A 211 9.39 -3.67 3.53
CA ASP A 211 9.33 -3.55 4.99
C ASP A 211 8.17 -2.65 5.43
N ALA A 212 7.87 -1.61 4.65
CA ALA A 212 6.66 -0.81 4.83
C ALA A 212 6.05 -0.42 3.47
N ILE A 213 4.78 -0.73 3.29
CA ILE A 213 3.92 -0.16 2.24
C ILE A 213 3.23 1.06 2.85
N LEU A 214 3.65 2.26 2.46
CA LEU A 214 3.03 3.50 2.90
C LEU A 214 1.90 3.87 1.94
N LEU A 215 0.71 4.12 2.48
CA LEU A 215 -0.46 4.53 1.72
C LEU A 215 -0.84 5.97 2.07
N PHE A 216 -0.84 6.81 1.05
CA PHE A 216 -1.21 8.22 1.11
C PHE A 216 -2.51 8.47 0.33
N TYR A 217 -3.29 9.48 0.73
CA TYR A 217 -4.57 9.80 0.11
C TYR A 217 -4.77 11.31 -0.09
N ASP A 218 -5.14 11.72 -1.30
CA ASP A 218 -5.70 13.04 -1.60
C ASP A 218 -7.23 12.94 -1.69
N PRO A 219 -8.00 13.51 -0.74
CA PRO A 219 -9.46 13.47 -0.78
C PRO A 219 -10.08 14.37 -1.86
N VAL A 220 -9.33 15.31 -2.44
CA VAL A 220 -9.83 16.25 -3.46
C VAL A 220 -9.91 15.56 -4.82
N GLU A 221 -8.79 15.01 -5.31
CA GLU A 221 -8.76 14.26 -6.57
C GLU A 221 -9.06 12.77 -6.41
N LYS A 222 -9.20 12.31 -5.16
CA LYS A 222 -9.39 10.91 -4.77
C LYS A 222 -8.25 10.04 -5.30
N ILE A 223 -7.02 10.41 -4.99
CA ILE A 223 -5.83 9.67 -5.41
C ILE A 223 -5.27 8.92 -4.22
N ALA A 224 -5.13 7.60 -4.35
CA ALA A 224 -4.32 6.77 -3.47
C ALA A 224 -2.90 6.69 -4.04
N LEU A 225 -1.91 7.11 -3.26
CA LEU A 225 -0.50 7.13 -3.63
C LEU A 225 0.25 6.15 -2.73
N PHE A 226 1.05 5.28 -3.33
CA PHE A 226 1.86 4.29 -2.63
C PHE A 226 3.33 4.61 -2.78
N THR A 227 4.07 4.38 -1.71
CA THR A 227 5.54 4.31 -1.69
C THR A 227 5.99 3.24 -0.70
N PHE A 228 7.27 2.91 -0.72
CA PHE A 228 7.78 1.75 -0.01
C PHE A 228 9.08 2.06 0.72
N ASP A 229 9.14 1.66 1.99
CA ASP A 229 10.39 1.63 2.75
C ASP A 229 10.98 0.20 2.75
N TRP A 230 12.31 0.14 2.71
CA TRP A 230 13.11 -1.07 2.51
C TRP A 230 14.31 -1.09 3.47
N THR A 231 14.84 -2.26 3.80
CA THR A 231 16.05 -2.41 4.64
C THR A 231 17.21 -3.10 3.94
#